data_AF-A0A939UNP3-F1
#
_entry.id   AF-A0A939UNP3-F1
#
_cell.length_a   1.000
_cell.length_b   1.000
_cell.length_c   1.000
_cell.angle_alpha   90.00
_cell.angle_beta   90.00
_cell.angle_gamma   90.00
#
_symmetry.space_group_name_H-M   'P 1'
#
loop_
_entity.id
_entity.type
_entity.pdbx_description
1 polymer ?
#
loop_
_entity_poly.entity_id
_entity_poly.type
_entity_poly.pdbx_seq_one_letter_code
_entity_poly.pdbx_strand_id
1 'polypeptide(L)'
;MRQITFTIPGEPQGKQRVRSALIRNRIHTYNTEHNEREANRTLFWFLHAVRESRELWPPLEQAEVEITAYYGLPKGKSKAWRAAALAGEHVPVRKPDLDNITKLILDALNGAAYVDD
;
A
#
# COMPACT_ATOMS: atom_id res chain seq x y z
N MET A 1 22.63 3.32 -9.78
CA MET A 1 21.53 4.09 -9.14
C MET A 1 21.33 3.53 -7.75
N ARG A 2 20.97 4.36 -6.78
CA ARG A 2 20.78 3.94 -5.39
C ARG A 2 19.34 3.49 -5.22
N GLN A 3 19.09 2.31 -4.62
CA GLN A 3 17.76 1.74 -4.51
C GLN A 3 17.54 1.10 -3.13
N ILE A 4 16.34 1.26 -2.57
CA ILE A 4 15.84 0.51 -1.42
C ILE A 4 14.68 -0.34 -1.88
N THR A 5 14.75 -1.65 -1.59
CA THR A 5 13.69 -2.61 -1.86
C THR A 5 13.23 -3.20 -0.55
N PHE A 6 11.92 -3.24 -0.33
CA PHE A 6 11.33 -3.82 0.86
C PHE A 6 10.00 -4.49 0.53
N THR A 7 9.54 -5.35 1.44
CA THR A 7 8.27 -6.08 1.30
C THR A 7 7.39 -5.79 2.50
N ILE A 8 6.14 -5.42 2.24
CA ILE A 8 5.11 -5.30 3.27
C ILE A 8 4.38 -6.65 3.30
N PRO A 9 4.50 -7.45 4.38
CA PRO A 9 3.86 -8.76 4.45
C PRO A 9 2.33 -8.62 4.43
N GLY A 10 1.60 -9.67 4.07
CA GLY A 10 0.14 -9.69 4.09
C GLY A 10 -0.52 -9.18 2.81
N GLU A 11 -1.86 -9.18 2.81
CA GLU A 11 -2.65 -8.80 1.64
C GLU A 11 -2.56 -7.30 1.35
N PRO A 12 -2.43 -6.89 0.08
CA PRO A 12 -2.41 -5.47 -0.30
C PRO A 12 -3.62 -4.73 0.26
N GLN A 13 -3.36 -3.59 0.90
CA GLN A 13 -4.38 -2.66 1.39
C GLN A 13 -4.28 -1.36 0.59
N GLY A 14 -5.42 -0.70 0.38
CA GLY A 14 -5.49 0.53 -0.38
C GLY A 14 -6.11 1.61 0.47
N LYS A 15 -5.80 2.87 0.15
CA LYS A 15 -6.34 4.03 0.87
C LYS A 15 -7.86 4.01 0.81
N GLN A 16 -8.49 3.98 1.98
CA GLN A 16 -9.93 4.11 2.10
C GLN A 16 -10.32 5.57 1.90
N ARG A 17 -11.39 5.77 1.13
CA ARG A 17 -11.97 7.10 0.94
C ARG A 17 -12.43 7.64 2.29
N VAL A 18 -12.11 8.92 2.50
CA VAL A 18 -12.53 9.67 3.67
C VAL A 18 -14.04 9.58 3.83
N ARG A 19 -14.50 9.32 5.05
CA ARG A 19 -15.93 9.28 5.37
C ARG A 19 -16.30 10.58 6.07
N SER A 20 -17.36 11.22 5.59
CA SER A 20 -17.94 12.39 6.22
C SER A 20 -19.27 12.02 6.82
N ALA A 21 -19.52 12.44 8.07
CA ALA A 21 -20.79 12.25 8.75
C ALA A 21 -21.31 13.59 9.27
N LEU A 22 -22.63 13.80 9.18
CA LEU A 22 -23.29 14.95 9.79
C LEU A 22 -23.57 14.62 11.26
N ILE A 23 -22.90 15.29 12.18
CA ILE A 23 -23.11 15.15 13.62
C ILE A 23 -23.45 16.53 14.18
N ARG A 24 -24.58 16.65 14.88
CA ARG A 24 -25.04 17.91 15.50
C ARG A 24 -24.99 19.10 14.52
N ASN A 25 -25.48 18.88 13.29
CA ASN A 25 -25.51 19.88 12.21
C ASN A 25 -24.13 20.38 11.73
N ARG A 26 -23.05 19.62 11.97
CA ARG A 26 -21.70 19.88 11.47
C ARG A 26 -21.17 18.68 10.69
N ILE A 27 -20.43 18.93 9.62
CA ILE A 27 -19.75 17.88 8.85
C ILE A 27 -18.47 17.51 9.60
N HIS A 28 -18.38 16.26 10.04
CA HIS A 28 -17.17 15.68 10.60
C HIS A 28 -16.53 14.75 9.58
N THR A 29 -15.25 14.99 9.31
CA THR A 29 -14.44 14.24 8.36
C THR A 29 -13.54 13.29 9.12
N TYR A 30 -13.69 12.00 8.89
CA TYR A 30 -12.90 10.97 9.56
C TYR A 30 -11.92 10.36 8.56
N ASN A 31 -10.62 10.52 8.82
CA ASN A 31 -9.66 9.56 8.28
C ASN A 31 -9.92 8.21 8.98
N THR A 32 -9.82 7.13 8.23
CA THR A 32 -10.05 5.81 8.80
C THR A 32 -8.79 5.35 9.53
N GLU A 33 -8.92 4.86 10.77
CA GLU A 33 -7.86 4.18 11.53
C GLU A 33 -7.09 3.15 10.67
N HIS A 34 -7.78 2.54 9.70
CA HIS A 34 -7.19 1.68 8.69
C HIS A 34 -6.06 2.36 7.88
N ASN A 35 -6.28 3.57 7.37
CA ASN A 35 -5.29 4.28 6.55
C ASN A 35 -4.04 4.58 7.36
N GLU A 36 -4.19 5.05 8.59
CA GLU A 36 -3.07 5.34 9.49
C GLU A 36 -2.29 4.06 9.82
N ARG A 37 -2.99 2.97 10.13
CA ARG A 37 -2.36 1.68 10.42
C ARG A 37 -1.53 1.17 9.25
N GLU A 38 -2.09 1.16 8.04
CA GLU A 38 -1.37 0.64 6.87
C GLU A 38 -0.27 1.59 6.38
N ALA A 39 -0.43 2.91 6.56
CA ALA A 39 0.64 3.88 6.31
C ALA A 39 1.82 3.68 7.28
N ASN A 40 1.55 3.58 8.58
CA ASN A 40 2.58 3.29 9.59
C ASN A 40 3.29 1.96 9.32
N ARG A 41 2.55 0.95 8.85
CA ARG A 41 3.12 -0.33 8.44
C ARG A 41 4.06 -0.19 7.25
N THR A 42 3.67 0.58 6.23
CA THR A 42 4.50 0.87 5.05
C THR A 42 5.79 1.57 5.47
N LEU A 43 5.67 2.65 6.23
CA LEU A 43 6.81 3.41 6.76
C LEU A 43 7.74 2.54 7.59
N PHE A 44 7.19 1.68 8.46
CA PHE A 44 7.98 0.76 9.29
C PHE A 44 8.89 -0.13 8.44
N TRP A 45 8.37 -0.76 7.39
CA TRP A 45 9.16 -1.66 6.54
C TRP A 45 10.19 -0.92 5.69
N PHE A 46 9.86 0.28 5.23
CA PHE A 46 10.83 1.13 4.56
C PHE A 46 12.00 1.50 5.48
N LEU A 47 11.72 2.01 6.68
CA LEU A 47 12.75 2.39 7.66
C LEU A 47 13.59 1.19 8.11
N HIS A 48 12.97 0.01 8.23
CA HIS A 48 13.67 -1.23 8.51
C HIS A 48 14.70 -1.55 7.41
N ALA A 49 14.29 -1.49 6.14
CA ALA A 49 15.18 -1.75 5.00
C ALA A 49 16.30 -0.72 4.89
N VAL A 50 16.00 0.57 5.11
CA VAL A 50 17.01 1.64 5.19
C VAL A 50 18.04 1.32 6.28
N ARG A 51 17.57 0.96 7.49
CA ARG A 51 18.47 0.60 8.60
C ARG A 51 19.34 -0.60 8.28
N GLU A 52 18.79 -1.63 7.63
CA GLU A 52 19.53 -2.82 7.21
C GLU A 52 20.57 -2.53 6.13
N SER A 53 20.31 -1.56 5.23
CA SER A 53 21.27 -1.12 4.23
C SER A 53 22.54 -0.53 4.86
N ARG A 54 22.45 -0.04 6.10
CA ARG A 54 23.50 0.70 6.82
C ARG A 54 23.96 1.99 6.12
N GLU A 55 23.18 2.47 5.17
CA GLU A 55 23.45 3.71 4.47
C GLU A 55 22.56 4.83 4.99
N LEU A 56 23.06 6.08 4.90
CA LEU A 56 22.25 7.25 5.21
C LEU A 56 21.27 7.52 4.06
N TRP A 57 19.97 7.42 4.33
CA TRP A 57 18.94 7.65 3.31
C TRP A 57 18.13 8.91 3.64
N PRO A 58 18.62 10.11 3.25
CA PRO A 58 17.78 11.30 3.33
C PRO A 58 16.66 11.24 2.27
N PRO A 59 15.54 11.93 2.48
CA PRO A 59 14.50 12.07 1.47
C PRO A 59 15.09 12.62 0.17
N LEU A 60 14.77 11.95 -0.94
CA LEU A 60 15.21 12.33 -2.29
C LEU A 60 14.34 13.44 -2.89
N GLU A 61 14.95 14.31 -3.70
CA GLU A 61 14.23 15.32 -4.51
C GLU A 61 13.53 14.69 -5.73
N GLN A 62 14.07 13.59 -6.25
CA GLN A 62 13.53 12.84 -7.38
C GLN A 62 13.67 11.35 -7.11
N ALA A 63 12.58 10.61 -7.27
CA ALA A 63 12.54 9.18 -7.03
C ALA A 63 11.70 8.47 -8.10
N GLU A 64 12.13 7.27 -8.45
CA GLU A 64 11.33 6.30 -9.18
C GLU A 64 10.79 5.27 -8.19
N VAL A 65 9.49 4.98 -8.25
CA VAL A 65 8.81 4.07 -7.33
C VAL A 65 8.17 2.94 -8.12
N GLU A 66 8.64 1.71 -7.88
CA GLU A 66 8.05 0.49 -8.42
C GLU A 66 7.24 -0.21 -7.31
N ILE A 67 5.97 -0.51 -7.60
CA ILE A 67 5.06 -1.18 -6.66
C ILE A 67 4.52 -2.44 -7.33
N THR A 68 4.83 -3.59 -6.73
CA THR A 68 4.24 -4.88 -7.12
C THR A 68 3.33 -5.39 -6.01
N ALA A 69 2.03 -5.54 -6.31
CA ALA A 69 1.03 -6.02 -5.37
C ALA A 69 0.66 -7.49 -5.65
N TYR A 70 0.92 -8.36 -4.69
CA TYR A 70 0.58 -9.79 -4.77
C TYR A 70 -0.75 -10.08 -4.07
N TYR A 71 -1.76 -10.52 -4.82
CA TYR A 71 -3.09 -10.80 -4.28
C TYR A 71 -3.29 -12.28 -4.00
N GLY A 72 -3.79 -12.61 -2.82
CA GLY A 72 -4.19 -13.98 -2.50
C GLY A 72 -5.41 -14.44 -3.33
N LEU A 73 -5.49 -15.76 -3.58
CA LEU A 73 -6.63 -16.36 -4.26
C LEU A 73 -7.94 -16.12 -3.48
N PRO A 74 -9.04 -15.70 -4.14
CA PRO A 74 -10.31 -15.51 -3.47
C PRO A 74 -10.83 -16.78 -2.77
N LYS A 75 -11.21 -16.64 -1.49
CA LYS A 75 -11.74 -17.74 -0.66
C LYS A 75 -13.12 -18.26 -1.11
N GLY A 76 -13.88 -17.48 -1.88
CA GLY A 76 -15.21 -17.86 -2.37
C GLY A 76 -15.24 -18.53 -3.75
N LYS A 77 -14.11 -18.66 -4.45
CA LYS A 77 -14.08 -19.26 -5.80
C LYS A 77 -14.03 -20.79 -5.75
N SER A 78 -14.51 -21.44 -6.81
CA SER A 78 -14.49 -22.91 -6.91
C SER A 78 -13.06 -23.45 -7.01
N LYS A 79 -12.87 -24.74 -6.69
CA LYS A 79 -11.55 -25.40 -6.87
C LYS A 79 -11.07 -25.33 -8.32
N ALA A 80 -11.97 -25.53 -9.28
CA ALA A 80 -11.67 -25.42 -10.70
C ALA A 80 -11.18 -24.02 -11.08
N TRP A 81 -11.88 -22.97 -10.61
CA TRP A 81 -11.46 -21.59 -10.88
C TRP A 81 -10.08 -21.28 -10.29
N ARG A 82 -9.78 -21.77 -9.08
CA ARG A 82 -8.46 -21.60 -8.46
C ARG A 82 -7.35 -22.30 -9.25
N ALA A 83 -7.61 -23.51 -9.74
CA ALA A 83 -6.65 -24.22 -10.58
C ALA A 83 -6.36 -23.47 -11.87
N ALA A 84 -7.40 -22.96 -12.55
CA ALA A 84 -7.25 -22.10 -13.72
C ALA A 84 -6.51 -20.79 -13.41
N ALA A 85 -6.78 -20.16 -12.26
CA ALA A 85 -6.03 -18.97 -11.84
C ALA A 85 -4.55 -19.23 -11.55
N LEU A 86 -4.22 -20.38 -10.94
CA LEU A 86 -2.84 -20.81 -10.74
C LEU A 86 -2.12 -21.18 -12.05
N ALA A 87 -2.87 -21.65 -13.05
CA ALA A 87 -2.39 -21.89 -14.40
C ALA A 87 -2.26 -20.60 -15.24
N GLY A 88 -2.62 -19.43 -14.70
CA GLY A 88 -2.56 -18.15 -15.41
C GLY A 88 -3.73 -17.90 -16.37
N GLU A 89 -4.73 -18.78 -16.41
CA GLU A 89 -5.91 -18.65 -17.27
C GLU A 89 -6.92 -17.62 -16.74
N HIS A 90 -6.86 -17.33 -15.43
CA HIS A 90 -7.72 -16.35 -14.77
C HIS A 90 -6.92 -15.42 -13.86
N VAL A 91 -7.04 -14.11 -14.09
CA VAL A 91 -6.47 -13.10 -13.19
C VAL A 91 -7.52 -12.74 -12.12
N PRO A 92 -7.21 -12.88 -10.82
CA PRO A 92 -8.13 -12.47 -9.76
C PRO A 92 -8.38 -10.96 -9.81
N VAL A 93 -9.62 -10.56 -10.11
CA VAL A 93 -10.05 -9.16 -9.97
C VAL A 93 -10.46 -8.96 -8.51
N ARG A 94 -9.55 -8.44 -7.70
CA ARG A 94 -9.76 -8.21 -6.27
C ARG A 94 -9.39 -6.77 -5.91
N LYS A 95 -10.21 -6.15 -5.05
CA LYS A 95 -9.83 -4.93 -4.35
C LYS A 95 -8.66 -5.20 -3.38
N PRO A 96 -7.84 -4.20 -3.07
CA PRO A 96 -7.95 -2.79 -3.49
C PRO A 96 -7.41 -2.52 -4.90
N ASP A 97 -7.97 -1.49 -5.53
CA ASP A 97 -7.57 -1.02 -6.86
C ASP A 97 -6.14 -0.44 -6.81
N LEU A 98 -5.39 -0.54 -7.91
CA LEU A 98 -4.00 -0.08 -8.00
C LEU A 98 -3.83 1.37 -7.53
N ASP A 99 -4.70 2.28 -7.99
CA ASP A 99 -4.70 3.70 -7.58
C ASP A 99 -4.70 3.87 -6.05
N ASN A 100 -5.56 3.13 -5.35
CA ASN A 100 -5.65 3.24 -3.90
C ASN A 100 -4.42 2.63 -3.19
N ILE A 101 -3.79 1.60 -3.76
CA ILE A 101 -2.55 1.03 -3.22
C ILE A 101 -1.41 2.03 -3.41
N THR A 102 -1.23 2.51 -4.65
CA THR A 102 -0.20 3.48 -4.99
C THR A 102 -0.31 4.70 -4.11
N LYS A 103 -1.51 5.29 -4.00
CA LYS A 103 -1.74 6.46 -3.15
C LYS A 103 -1.39 6.20 -1.69
N LEU A 104 -1.81 5.07 -1.12
CA LEU A 104 -1.48 4.72 0.26
C LEU A 104 0.04 4.61 0.49
N ILE A 105 0.75 3.96 -0.41
CA ILE A 105 2.20 3.77 -0.29
C ILE A 105 2.92 5.10 -0.45
N LEU A 106 2.53 5.91 -1.44
CA LEU A 106 3.17 7.19 -1.69
C LEU A 106 2.93 8.17 -0.53
N ASP A 107 1.69 8.31 -0.05
CA ASP A 107 1.38 9.17 1.09
C ASP A 107 2.15 8.73 2.36
N ALA A 108 2.37 7.42 2.54
CA ALA A 108 3.04 6.88 3.72
C ALA A 108 4.56 7.10 3.72
N LEU A 109 5.15 7.29 2.55
CA LEU A 109 6.59 7.51 2.36
C LEU A 109 6.95 8.98 2.14
N ASN A 110 5.95 9.85 1.98
CA ASN A 110 6.17 11.28 1.86
C ASN A 110 6.93 11.83 3.08
N GLY A 111 7.98 12.61 2.82
CA GLY A 111 8.92 13.15 3.80
C GLY A 111 9.92 12.13 4.37
N ALA A 112 9.78 10.84 4.07
CA ALA A 112 10.68 9.77 4.53
C ALA A 112 11.58 9.25 3.41
N ALA A 113 11.00 8.88 2.26
CA ALA A 113 11.74 8.39 1.10
C ALA A 113 12.09 9.53 0.12
N TYR A 114 11.24 10.53 0.03
CA TYR A 114 11.35 11.70 -0.84
C TYR A 114 10.70 12.93 -0.19
N VAL A 115 10.99 14.12 -0.72
CA VAL A 115 10.55 15.39 -0.13
C VAL A 115 9.04 15.60 -0.26
N ASP A 116 8.45 15.26 -1.41
CA ASP A 116 7.01 15.32 -1.69
C ASP A 116 6.59 14.21 -2.68
N ASP A 117 5.36 13.70 -2.57
CA ASP A 117 4.81 12.62 -3.43
C ASP A 117 4.22 13.07 -4.78
#